data_AF-A0A0C7MYG3-F1
#
_entry.id   AF-A0A0C7MYG3-F1
#
_cell.length_a   1.000
_cell.length_b   1.000
_cell.length_c   1.000
_cell.angle_alpha   90.00
_cell.angle_beta   90.00
_cell.angle_gamma   90.00
#
_symmetry.space_group_name_H-M   'P 1'
#
loop_
_entity.id
_entity.type
_entity.pdbx_description
1 polymer ?
#
loop_
_entity_poly.entity_id
_entity_poly.type
_entity_poly.pdbx_seq_one_letter_code
_entity_poly.pdbx_strand_id
1 'polypeptide(L)'
;MSDRAQYDKLKTELSEALEQRQKQERRLQQLQQEIFDKETEYLQGNSSSQLGNIVKGFDAFGKHSHETPNAFTDKDRIFSLSSALFVKQQEGVTEDE
;
A
#
# COMPACT_ATOMS: atom_id res chain seq x y z
N MET A 1 -37.35 -28.31 1.24
CA MET A 1 -37.06 -27.60 -0.03
C MET A 1 -36.51 -28.63 -1.00
N SER A 2 -36.83 -28.55 -2.30
CA SER A 2 -36.31 -29.51 -3.30
C SER A 2 -34.80 -29.35 -3.45
N ASP A 3 -34.04 -30.45 -3.54
CA ASP A 3 -32.58 -30.45 -3.70
C ASP A 3 -32.13 -29.57 -4.89
N ARG A 4 -32.95 -29.50 -5.94
CA ARG A 4 -32.70 -28.66 -7.11
C ARG A 4 -32.76 -27.16 -6.78
N ALA A 5 -33.74 -26.74 -5.97
CA ALA A 5 -33.85 -25.34 -5.56
C ALA A 5 -32.70 -24.92 -4.64
N GLN A 6 -32.18 -25.84 -3.82
CA GLN A 6 -31.00 -25.60 -2.99
C GLN A 6 -29.74 -25.48 -3.85
N TYR A 7 -29.56 -26.35 -4.84
CA TYR A 7 -28.45 -26.25 -5.80
C TYR A 7 -28.45 -24.92 -6.55
N ASP A 8 -29.60 -24.51 -7.09
CA ASP A 8 -29.72 -23.25 -7.83
C ASP A 8 -29.41 -22.04 -6.94
N LYS A 9 -29.85 -22.06 -5.67
CA LYS A 9 -29.50 -21.03 -4.69
C LYS A 9 -27.99 -20.96 -4.45
N LEU A 10 -27.35 -22.09 -4.15
CA LEU A 10 -25.90 -22.15 -3.89
C LEU A 10 -25.08 -21.70 -5.11
N LYS A 11 -25.55 -22.03 -6.32
CA LYS A 11 -24.90 -21.61 -7.56
C LYS A 11 -24.91 -20.08 -7.71
N THR A 12 -26.04 -19.44 -7.42
CA THR A 12 -26.14 -17.97 -7.46
C THR A 12 -25.24 -17.33 -6.40
N GLU A 13 -25.30 -17.82 -5.16
CA GLU A 13 -24.47 -17.33 -4.05
C GLU A 13 -22.96 -17.44 -4.35
N LEU A 14 -22.54 -18.56 -4.95
CA LEU A 14 -21.16 -18.74 -5.38
C LEU A 14 -20.76 -17.73 -6.48
N SER A 15 -21.64 -17.50 -7.45
CA SER A 15 -21.39 -16.54 -8.53
C SER A 15 -21.21 -15.12 -7.98
N GLU A 16 -22.07 -14.70 -7.06
CA GLU A 16 -21.99 -13.39 -6.40
C GLU A 16 -20.71 -13.27 -5.56
N ALA A 17 -20.37 -14.32 -4.80
CA ALA A 17 -19.14 -14.35 -4.00
C ALA A 17 -17.87 -14.25 -4.86
N LEU A 18 -17.84 -14.90 -6.03
CA LEU A 18 -16.73 -14.81 -6.97
C LEU A 18 -16.58 -13.41 -7.56
N GLU A 19 -17.69 -12.77 -7.94
CA GLU A 19 -17.68 -11.40 -8.44
C GLU A 19 -17.20 -10.41 -7.36
N GLN A 20 -17.70 -10.58 -6.13
CA GLN A 20 -17.28 -9.77 -4.99
C GLN A 20 -15.80 -9.93 -4.70
N ARG A 21 -15.27 -11.16 -4.71
CA ARG A 21 -13.85 -11.45 -4.54
C ARG A 21 -13.02 -10.72 -5.59
N GLN A 22 -13.40 -10.83 -6.86
CA GLN A 22 -12.69 -10.18 -7.97
C GLN A 22 -12.71 -8.65 -7.85
N LYS A 23 -13.81 -8.07 -7.37
CA LYS A 23 -13.92 -6.62 -7.10
C LYS A 23 -13.01 -6.19 -5.96
N GLN A 24 -12.93 -6.97 -4.89
CA GLN A 24 -12.05 -6.70 -3.76
C GLN A 24 -10.57 -6.81 -4.15
N GLU A 25 -10.19 -7.82 -4.93
CA GLU A 25 -8.84 -7.99 -5.47
C GLU A 25 -8.40 -6.76 -6.29
N ARG A 26 -9.25 -6.29 -7.22
CA ARG A 26 -8.98 -5.06 -8.00
C ARG A 26 -8.82 -3.82 -7.12
N ARG A 27 -9.71 -3.67 -6.11
CA ARG A 27 -9.64 -2.53 -5.19
C ARG A 27 -8.37 -2.57 -4.34
N LEU A 28 -7.95 -3.77 -3.92
CA LEU A 28 -6.71 -3.94 -3.17
C LEU A 28 -5.49 -3.50 -3.98
N GLN A 29 -5.41 -3.92 -5.25
CA GLN A 29 -4.35 -3.51 -6.17
C GLN A 29 -4.32 -1.98 -6.35
N GLN A 30 -5.48 -1.36 -6.54
CA GLN A 30 -5.58 0.08 -6.67
C GLN A 30 -5.11 0.82 -5.41
N LEU A 31 -5.50 0.35 -4.22
CA LEU A 31 -5.09 0.93 -2.95
C LEU A 31 -3.58 0.78 -2.72
N GLN A 32 -2.98 -0.35 -3.10
CA GLN A 32 -1.53 -0.55 -2.99
C GLN A 32 -0.77 0.46 -3.85
N GLN A 33 -1.21 0.69 -5.09
CA GLN A 33 -0.62 1.70 -5.96
C GLN A 33 -0.80 3.10 -5.37
N GLU A 34 -2.01 3.43 -4.90
CA GLU A 34 -2.30 4.73 -4.29
C GLU A 34 -1.42 5.00 -3.07
N ILE A 35 -1.19 4.01 -2.20
CA ILE A 35 -0.31 4.13 -1.04
C ILE A 35 1.12 4.47 -1.50
N PHE A 36 1.66 3.74 -2.48
CA PHE A 36 3.00 3.97 -3.00
C PHE A 36 3.17 5.37 -3.62
N ASP A 37 2.17 5.81 -4.39
CA ASP A 37 2.15 7.14 -5.01
C ASP A 37 2.10 8.23 -3.95
N LYS A 38 1.29 8.06 -2.90
CA LYS A 38 1.18 9.01 -1.79
C LYS A 38 2.42 9.07 -0.92
N GLU A 39 3.11 7.95 -0.70
CA GLU A 39 4.41 7.96 -0.05
C GLU A 39 5.42 8.79 -0.86
N THR A 40 5.42 8.65 -2.19
CA THR A 40 6.29 9.45 -3.07
C THR A 40 5.94 10.93 -3.00
N GLU A 41 4.65 11.27 -3.10
CA GLU A 41 4.15 12.65 -3.06
C GLU A 41 4.52 13.35 -1.74
N TYR A 42 4.32 12.69 -0.60
CA TYR A 42 4.48 13.32 0.70
C TYR A 42 5.89 13.24 1.29
N LEU A 43 6.65 12.19 0.98
CA LEU A 43 7.94 11.95 1.65
C LEU A 43 9.14 12.36 0.79
N GLN A 44 9.06 12.26 -0.54
CA GLN A 44 10.19 12.53 -1.44
C GLN A 44 10.28 13.99 -1.91
N GLY A 45 9.14 14.67 -2.11
CA GLY A 45 9.09 15.91 -2.91
C GLY A 45 8.66 17.20 -2.21
N ASN A 46 8.27 17.16 -0.92
CA ASN A 46 7.69 18.33 -0.26
C ASN A 46 8.71 19.05 0.64
N SER A 47 8.84 20.37 0.50
CA SER A 47 9.64 21.19 1.43
C SER A 47 9.21 21.03 2.89
N SER A 48 7.96 20.64 3.15
CA SER A 48 7.48 20.30 4.50
C SER A 48 8.09 19.00 5.04
N SER A 49 8.45 18.03 4.19
CA SER A 49 9.09 16.78 4.63
C SER A 49 10.53 17.01 5.11
N GLN A 50 11.16 18.14 4.71
CA GLN A 50 12.45 18.58 5.24
C GLN A 50 12.35 19.09 6.69
N LEU A 51 11.18 19.57 7.13
CA LEU A 51 10.93 19.95 8.52
C LEU A 51 10.58 18.75 9.42
N GLY A 52 10.30 17.60 8.81
CA GLY A 52 9.95 16.38 9.50
C GLY A 52 8.82 15.62 8.81
N ASN A 53 8.77 14.31 9.05
CA ASN A 53 7.72 13.45 8.54
C ASN A 53 7.47 12.28 9.51
N ILE A 54 6.39 11.53 9.28
CA ILE A 54 6.01 10.41 10.17
C ILE A 54 7.07 9.30 10.27
N VAL A 55 7.96 9.18 9.28
CA VAL A 55 9.01 8.16 9.25
C VAL A 55 10.24 8.59 10.03
N LYS A 56 10.61 9.87 9.95
CA LYS A 56 11.86 10.43 10.50
C LYS A 56 11.66 11.28 11.76
N GLY A 57 10.42 11.57 12.12
CA GLY A 57 10.06 12.44 13.24
C GLY A 57 9.91 13.91 12.84
N PHE A 58 9.37 14.71 13.77
CA PHE A 58 9.08 16.14 13.59
C PHE A 58 9.94 17.05 14.50
N ASP A 59 11.07 16.55 14.99
CA ASP A 59 11.91 17.27 15.96
C ASP A 59 12.53 18.57 15.41
N ALA A 60 12.60 18.72 14.08
CA ALA A 60 13.08 19.93 13.43
C ALA A 60 12.05 21.09 13.45
N PHE A 61 10.81 20.86 13.88
CA PHE A 61 9.80 21.93 13.99
C PHE A 61 10.07 22.95 15.10
N GLY A 62 11.03 22.71 16.00
CA GLY A 62 11.35 23.58 17.14
C GLY A 62 12.82 23.94 17.31
N LYS A 63 13.72 23.37 16.51
CA LYS A 63 15.16 23.62 16.60
C LYS A 63 15.64 24.13 15.24
N HIS A 64 16.37 25.24 15.21
CA HIS A 64 17.18 25.65 14.06
C HIS A 64 18.37 24.67 13.90
N SER A 65 18.08 23.38 13.72
CA SER A 65 19.09 22.39 13.41
C SER A 65 19.27 22.38 11.90
N HIS A 66 20.48 22.70 11.47
CA HIS A 66 20.90 22.69 10.07
C HIS A 66 21.26 21.28 9.57
N GLU A 67 20.91 20.23 10.32
CA GLU A 67 21.10 18.86 9.86
C GLU A 67 20.08 18.57 8.75
N THR A 68 20.58 18.50 7.52
CA THR A 68 19.77 18.05 6.38
C THR A 68 19.27 16.64 6.68
N PRO A 69 17.95 16.42 6.82
CA PRO A 69 17.45 15.08 7.05
C PRO A 69 17.90 14.17 5.90
N ASN A 70 18.38 12.97 6.24
CA ASN A 70 18.80 11.98 5.26
C ASN A 70 17.78 11.88 4.13
N ALA A 71 18.25 11.80 2.88
CA ALA A 71 17.39 11.70 1.71
C ALA A 71 16.36 10.56 1.88
N PHE A 72 15.15 10.76 1.36
CA PHE A 72 14.14 9.72 1.32
C PHE A 72 14.65 8.53 0.50
N THR A 73 14.55 7.33 1.06
CA THR A 73 14.95 6.08 0.39
C THR A 73 13.76 5.13 0.33
N ASP A 74 13.83 4.09 -0.51
CA ASP A 74 12.74 3.11 -0.58
C ASP A 74 12.55 2.32 0.74
N LYS A 75 13.56 2.29 1.61
CA LYS A 75 13.45 1.73 2.96
C LYS A 75 12.54 2.56 3.88
N ASP A 76 12.31 3.83 3.55
CA ASP A 76 11.43 4.73 4.28
C ASP A 76 9.94 4.55 3.88
N ARG A 77 9.63 3.69 2.89
CA ARG A 77 8.26 3.39 2.42
C ARG A 77 7.53 2.41 3.35
N ILE A 78 7.45 2.76 4.63
CA ILE A 78 6.94 1.88 5.68
C ILE A 78 5.50 1.42 5.45
N PHE A 79 4.66 2.20 4.75
CA PHE A 79 3.28 1.82 4.47
C PHE A 79 3.23 0.79 3.36
N SER A 80 3.98 0.97 2.27
CA SER A 80 4.10 -0.05 1.22
C SER A 80 4.75 -1.34 1.76
N LEU A 81 5.83 -1.21 2.55
CA LEU A 81 6.53 -2.33 3.18
C LEU A 81 5.70 -3.09 4.22
N SER A 82 4.59 -2.52 4.71
CA SER A 82 3.64 -3.25 5.57
C SER A 82 2.88 -4.36 4.83
N SER A 83 2.90 -4.36 3.49
CA SER A 83 2.27 -5.38 2.67
C SER A 83 3.26 -6.44 2.22
N ALA A 84 3.08 -7.69 2.65
CA ALA A 84 3.92 -8.82 2.21
C ALA A 84 3.86 -9.04 0.68
N LEU A 85 2.75 -8.69 0.03
CA LEU A 85 2.63 -8.75 -1.43
C LEU A 85 3.55 -7.75 -2.12
N PHE A 86 3.67 -6.54 -1.57
CA PHE A 86 4.58 -5.52 -2.06
C PHE A 86 6.04 -5.92 -1.86
N VAL A 87 6.39 -6.41 -0.66
CA VAL A 87 7.75 -6.91 -0.36
C VAL A 87 8.15 -8.02 -1.34
N LYS A 88 7.26 -9.00 -1.55
CA LYS A 88 7.51 -10.09 -2.51
C LYS A 88 7.69 -9.59 -3.95
N GLN A 89 6.91 -8.58 -4.35
CA GLN A 89 7.04 -7.97 -5.68
C GLN A 89 8.40 -7.27 -5.82
N GLN A 90 8.85 -6.56 -4.79
CA GLN A 90 10.15 -5.88 -4.78
C GLN A 90 11.31 -6.88 -4.82
N GLU A 91 11.23 -7.97 -4.04
CA GLU A 91 12.22 -9.04 -4.04
C GLU A 91 12.32 -9.74 -5.40
N GLY A 92 11.18 -10.03 -6.04
CA GLY A 92 11.15 -10.61 -7.38
C GLY A 92 11.75 -9.69 -8.44
N VAL A 93 11.63 -8.37 -8.30
CA VAL A 93 12.29 -7.39 -9.20
C VAL A 93 13.80 -7.37 -8.96
N THR A 94 14.28 -7.56 -7.72
CA THR A 94 15.71 -7.60 -7.40
C THR A 94 16.42 -8.90 -7.79
N GLU A 95 15.70 -10.01 -7.98
CA GLU A 95 16.29 -11.28 -8.45
C GLU A 95 16.49 -11.31 -9.98
N ASP A 96 15.80 -10.45 -10.73
CA ASP A 96 15.86 -10.36 -12.19
C ASP A 96 16.86 -9.29 -12.71
N GLU A 97 17.62 -8.63 -11.83
CA GLU A 97 18.73 -7.70 -12.15
C GLU A 97 20.12 -8.30 -11.86
#